data_AF-A0A3C1PMM0-F1
#
_entry.id   AF-A0A3C1PMM0-F1
#
_cell.length_a   1.000
_cell.length_b   1.000
_cell.length_c   1.000
_cell.angle_alpha   90.00
_cell.angle_beta   90.00
_cell.angle_gamma   90.00
#
_symmetry.space_group_name_H-M   'P 1'
#
loop_
_entity.id
_entity.type
_entity.pdbx_description
1 polymer ?
#
loop_
_entity_poly.entity_id
_entity_poly.type
_entity_poly.pdbx_seq_one_letter_code
_entity_poly.pdbx_strand_id
1 'polypeptide(L)'
;MKFLNEPMEIVQPDATGSGKVYIFNKENQKLIISNRGIVIKSEWEIVWTKNSLLFECNEQNMLFNYVFSDKNMLVLKKDSDSEYLVFCNQNYFKTIEFTDLARYLNSLRKPEILQPETKAEVEIVSTAKGINYIKHKQIDKERAELSLKKMEYAYIDSINGILMNIFWFLFYFTVSMVFTKILLNGLNFDSEFRNFKFSVLYVENSVLWDSFAKVMVYGIPPLITLFFAILFQQFQAYFAGRQGTSKLFFLWGYLYGIGFFAGALLAGSQTGEWIGMALNSLQIGTGIRILILGLAVLGLVLVGWLANNLFINTTWSRRFVEIPTSQFLFKFRTAWFPYTVTLMLVALFTYFTSDYYWLAIQGAITFILIPIVLFIKTKNRTFIHERKVQRISFLYLFSSAALFMVLWVWSVL
;
A
#
# COMPACT_ATOMS: atom_id res chain seq x y z
N MET A 1 -16.87 14.73 -8.77
CA MET A 1 -16.70 16.18 -8.99
C MET A 1 -15.27 16.47 -9.42
N LYS A 2 -14.98 16.47 -10.73
CA LYS A 2 -13.64 16.78 -11.24
C LYS A 2 -13.38 18.29 -11.28
N PHE A 3 -14.42 19.10 -11.46
CA PHE A 3 -14.31 20.56 -11.55
C PHE A 3 -13.80 21.22 -10.27
N LEU A 4 -14.21 20.73 -9.09
CA LEU A 4 -13.69 21.27 -7.84
C LEU A 4 -12.27 20.78 -7.54
N ASN A 5 -11.57 20.06 -8.43
CA ASN A 5 -10.30 19.43 -8.05
C ASN A 5 -9.07 20.34 -8.00
N GLU A 6 -9.10 21.46 -8.71
CA GLU A 6 -8.00 22.43 -8.79
C GLU A 6 -8.43 23.74 -8.10
N PRO A 7 -7.49 24.55 -7.56
CA PRO A 7 -7.80 25.90 -7.12
C PRO A 7 -8.27 26.68 -8.35
N MET A 8 -9.58 26.93 -8.44
CA MET A 8 -10.17 27.59 -9.59
C MET A 8 -10.84 28.88 -9.14
N GLU A 9 -10.57 29.94 -9.89
CA GLU A 9 -11.41 31.13 -9.97
C GLU A 9 -12.55 30.81 -10.94
N ILE A 10 -13.77 30.83 -10.42
CA ILE A 10 -14.94 30.37 -11.14
C ILE A 10 -15.88 31.56 -11.33
N VAL A 11 -16.32 31.82 -12.56
CA VAL A 11 -17.26 32.94 -12.80
C VAL A 11 -18.67 32.42 -12.98
N GLN A 12 -19.62 33.11 -12.35
CA GLN A 12 -21.03 33.09 -12.73
C GLN A 12 -21.31 34.27 -13.66
N PRO A 13 -21.66 34.03 -14.94
CA PRO A 13 -22.00 35.10 -15.86
C PRO A 13 -23.26 35.84 -15.41
N ASP A 14 -23.26 37.15 -15.62
CA ASP A 14 -24.44 38.01 -15.54
C ASP A 14 -24.76 38.54 -16.94
N ALA A 15 -25.98 39.00 -17.19
CA ALA A 15 -26.45 39.54 -18.48
C ALA A 15 -25.57 40.71 -19.00
N THR A 16 -24.77 41.32 -18.13
CA THR A 16 -23.87 42.45 -18.41
C THR A 16 -22.41 42.07 -18.64
N GLY A 17 -22.05 40.77 -18.59
CA GLY A 17 -20.68 40.29 -18.79
C GLY A 17 -19.72 40.51 -17.60
N SER A 18 -20.16 41.19 -16.54
CA SER A 18 -19.36 41.52 -15.35
C SER A 18 -19.56 40.52 -14.19
N GLY A 19 -19.40 39.23 -14.48
CA GLY A 19 -19.78 38.12 -13.61
C GLY A 19 -19.15 38.10 -12.21
N LYS A 20 -19.81 37.41 -11.27
CA LYS A 20 -19.30 37.17 -9.91
C LYS A 20 -18.23 36.07 -9.94
N VAL A 21 -17.11 36.26 -9.24
CA VAL A 21 -16.05 35.25 -9.08
C VAL A 21 -16.26 34.50 -7.78
N TYR A 22 -16.18 33.17 -7.83
CA TYR A 22 -16.29 32.25 -6.73
C TYR A 22 -14.97 31.48 -6.60
N ILE A 23 -14.39 31.50 -5.40
CA ILE A 23 -13.13 30.81 -5.09
C ILE A 23 -13.42 29.80 -3.98
N PHE A 24 -13.28 28.53 -4.31
CA PHE A 24 -13.54 27.42 -3.39
C PHE A 24 -12.24 27.00 -2.72
N ASN A 25 -12.08 27.39 -1.45
CA ASN A 25 -10.96 26.91 -0.66
C ASN A 25 -11.33 25.57 -0.03
N LYS A 26 -10.58 24.53 -0.42
CA LYS A 26 -10.78 23.16 0.06
C LYS A 26 -10.25 22.89 1.45
N GLU A 27 -9.16 23.56 1.83
CA GLU A 27 -8.44 23.23 3.04
C GLU A 27 -9.24 23.63 4.28
N ASN A 28 -10.04 24.70 4.15
CA ASN A 28 -10.83 25.26 5.23
C ASN A 28 -12.34 25.36 4.93
N GLN A 29 -12.81 24.78 3.81
CA GLN A 29 -14.22 24.80 3.39
C GLN A 29 -14.83 26.22 3.27
N LYS A 30 -13.99 27.23 3.00
CA LYS A 30 -14.46 28.60 2.78
C LYS A 30 -14.70 28.88 1.31
N LEU A 31 -15.77 29.61 1.04
CA LEU A 31 -16.13 30.17 -0.25
C LEU A 31 -15.87 31.67 -0.23
N ILE A 32 -15.12 32.17 -1.20
CA ILE A 32 -14.92 33.61 -1.38
C ILE A 32 -15.67 34.02 -2.64
N ILE A 33 -16.60 34.97 -2.48
CA ILE A 33 -17.39 35.52 -3.58
C ILE A 33 -16.93 36.96 -3.80
N SER A 34 -16.32 37.22 -4.95
CA SER A 34 -15.90 38.57 -5.37
C SER A 34 -16.84 39.09 -6.44
N ASN A 35 -17.43 40.26 -6.20
CA ASN A 35 -18.23 40.99 -7.16
C ASN A 35 -17.67 42.40 -7.32
N ARG A 36 -17.00 42.66 -8.44
CA ARG A 36 -16.40 43.98 -8.75
C ARG A 36 -15.53 44.54 -7.61
N GLY A 37 -14.72 43.67 -7.00
CA GLY A 37 -13.82 44.03 -5.90
C GLY A 37 -14.45 44.02 -4.50
N ILE A 38 -15.78 43.85 -4.38
CA ILE A 38 -16.43 43.59 -3.09
C ILE A 38 -16.35 42.10 -2.80
N VAL A 39 -15.76 41.74 -1.66
CA VAL A 39 -15.50 40.36 -1.27
C VAL A 39 -16.40 39.94 -0.12
N ILE A 40 -17.18 38.89 -0.33
CA ILE A 40 -17.99 38.20 0.68
C ILE A 40 -17.31 36.86 0.98
N LYS A 41 -17.12 36.55 2.27
CA LYS A 41 -16.61 35.25 2.72
C LYS A 41 -17.78 34.44 3.26
N SER A 42 -17.86 33.18 2.85
CA SER A 42 -18.88 32.24 3.30
C SER A 42 -18.33 30.83 3.43
N GLU A 43 -19.18 29.87 3.77
CA GLU A 43 -18.85 28.46 3.90
C GLU A 43 -19.55 27.62 2.83
N TRP A 44 -18.95 26.48 2.47
CA TRP A 44 -19.53 25.52 1.54
C TRP A 44 -19.28 24.09 1.99
N GLU A 45 -20.26 23.22 1.75
CA GLU A 45 -20.18 21.79 2.10
C GLU A 45 -20.67 20.91 0.95
N ILE A 46 -20.07 19.72 0.82
CA ILE A 46 -20.57 18.68 -0.08
C ILE A 46 -21.47 17.71 0.69
N VAL A 47 -22.74 17.66 0.32
CA VAL A 47 -23.70 16.68 0.84
C VAL A 47 -23.70 15.44 -0.05
N TRP A 48 -22.83 14.49 0.28
CA TRP A 48 -22.57 13.30 -0.55
C TRP A 48 -23.79 12.41 -0.79
N THR A 49 -24.67 12.28 0.21
CA THR A 49 -25.87 11.42 0.13
C THR A 49 -26.82 11.83 -0.98
N LYS A 50 -26.82 13.11 -1.38
CA LYS A 50 -27.69 13.67 -2.42
C LYS A 50 -26.93 14.14 -3.67
N ASN A 51 -25.59 14.01 -3.71
CA ASN A 51 -24.74 14.66 -4.71
C ASN A 51 -25.03 16.17 -4.81
N SER A 52 -25.12 16.83 -3.67
CA SER A 52 -25.49 18.25 -3.59
C SER A 52 -24.36 19.08 -2.98
N LEU A 53 -24.37 20.37 -3.26
CA LEU A 53 -23.53 21.40 -2.67
C LEU A 53 -24.41 22.31 -1.83
N LEU A 54 -23.99 22.53 -0.58
CA LEU A 54 -24.61 23.48 0.31
C LEU A 54 -23.76 24.76 0.30
N PHE A 55 -24.41 25.89 0.07
CA PHE A 55 -23.81 27.21 0.22
C PHE A 55 -24.50 27.94 1.36
N GLU A 56 -23.71 28.46 2.28
CA GLU A 56 -24.21 29.52 3.15
C GLU A 56 -24.08 30.84 2.38
N CYS A 57 -25.13 31.67 2.34
CA CYS A 57 -25.10 32.99 1.72
C CYS A 57 -26.12 33.88 2.43
N ASN A 58 -25.68 35.02 2.96
CA ASN A 58 -26.54 36.00 3.64
C ASN A 58 -27.45 35.36 4.71
N GLU A 59 -26.86 34.55 5.60
CA GLU A 59 -27.57 33.84 6.70
C GLU A 59 -28.61 32.81 6.23
N GLN A 60 -28.61 32.45 4.94
CA GLN A 60 -29.44 31.40 4.38
C GLN A 60 -28.60 30.28 3.80
N ASN A 61 -29.05 29.05 4.01
CA ASN A 61 -28.46 27.86 3.44
C ASN A 61 -29.18 27.48 2.15
N MET A 62 -28.46 27.50 1.03
CA MET A 62 -28.97 27.13 -0.28
C MET A 62 -28.39 25.79 -0.69
N LEU A 63 -29.26 24.83 -0.97
CA LEU A 63 -28.86 23.50 -1.44
C LEU A 63 -28.98 23.42 -2.96
N PHE A 64 -27.91 22.93 -3.60
CA PHE A 64 -27.85 22.77 -5.04
C PHE A 64 -27.49 21.34 -5.42
N ASN A 65 -28.35 20.70 -6.20
CA ASN A 65 -28.14 19.37 -6.74
C ASN A 65 -27.23 19.43 -7.97
N TYR A 66 -26.31 18.47 -8.06
CA TYR A 66 -25.42 18.35 -9.20
C TYR A 66 -26.17 17.95 -10.47
N VAL A 67 -25.92 18.66 -11.58
CA VAL A 67 -26.47 18.33 -12.90
C VAL A 67 -25.37 17.86 -13.84
N PHE A 68 -24.29 18.64 -13.95
CA PHE A 68 -23.20 18.37 -14.87
C PHE A 68 -21.88 18.92 -14.33
N SER A 69 -20.77 18.23 -14.59
CA SER A 69 -19.42 18.74 -14.33
C SER A 69 -18.38 18.05 -15.18
N ASP A 70 -17.47 18.86 -15.73
CA ASP A 70 -16.23 18.39 -16.33
C ASP A 70 -15.04 19.20 -15.79
N LYS A 71 -13.99 19.40 -16.60
CA LYS A 71 -12.80 20.19 -16.22
C LYS A 71 -12.98 21.71 -16.40
N ASN A 72 -13.96 22.13 -17.20
CA ASN A 72 -14.15 23.51 -17.64
C ASN A 72 -15.50 24.10 -17.19
N MET A 73 -16.49 23.28 -16.84
CA MET A 73 -17.81 23.74 -16.43
C MET A 73 -18.40 22.88 -15.32
N LEU A 74 -19.16 23.51 -14.42
CA LEU A 74 -20.01 22.92 -13.40
C LEU A 74 -21.40 23.53 -13.48
N VAL A 75 -22.43 22.69 -13.52
CA VAL A 75 -23.84 23.09 -13.55
C VAL A 75 -24.53 22.46 -12.35
N LEU A 76 -25.14 23.31 -11.53
CA LEU A 76 -25.94 22.92 -10.38
C LEU A 76 -27.36 23.43 -10.54
N LYS A 77 -28.33 22.71 -9.98
CA LYS A 77 -29.74 23.10 -9.92
C LYS A 77 -30.13 23.31 -8.47
N LYS A 78 -30.72 24.44 -8.15
CA LYS A 78 -31.22 24.72 -6.79
C LYS A 78 -32.31 23.71 -6.42
N ASP A 79 -32.27 23.19 -5.19
CA ASP A 79 -33.27 22.24 -4.73
C ASP A 79 -34.65 22.90 -4.73
N SER A 80 -35.67 22.20 -5.25
CA SER A 80 -37.05 22.67 -5.37
C SER A 80 -37.33 23.88 -6.28
N ASP A 81 -36.36 24.34 -7.09
CA ASP A 81 -36.52 25.49 -7.99
C ASP A 81 -36.09 25.15 -9.44
N SER A 82 -36.47 26.01 -10.40
CA SER A 82 -36.02 25.97 -11.80
C SER A 82 -34.70 26.72 -12.03
N GLU A 83 -34.13 27.31 -10.99
CA GLU A 83 -32.87 28.04 -11.02
C GLU A 83 -31.65 27.13 -11.16
N TYR A 84 -30.74 27.51 -12.07
CA TYR A 84 -29.46 26.84 -12.29
C TYR A 84 -28.30 27.78 -11.99
N LEU A 85 -27.26 27.26 -11.35
CA LEU A 85 -25.97 27.91 -11.23
C LEU A 85 -25.00 27.26 -12.21
N VAL A 86 -24.40 28.09 -13.06
CA VAL A 86 -23.38 27.69 -14.00
C VAL A 86 -22.07 28.35 -13.60
N PHE A 87 -21.06 27.52 -13.49
CA PHE A 87 -19.72 27.84 -13.03
C PHE A 87 -18.74 27.46 -14.13
N CYS A 88 -17.96 28.43 -14.60
CA CYS A 88 -17.02 28.25 -15.71
C CYS A 88 -15.58 28.48 -15.25
N ASN A 89 -14.66 27.66 -15.74
CA ASN A 89 -13.22 27.83 -15.51
C ASN A 89 -12.70 29.00 -16.35
N GLN A 90 -12.25 30.08 -15.70
CA GLN A 90 -11.75 31.28 -16.38
C GLN A 90 -10.52 31.01 -17.26
N ASN A 91 -9.71 30.01 -16.94
CA ASN A 91 -8.55 29.65 -17.76
C ASN A 91 -8.97 29.13 -19.14
N TYR A 92 -10.20 28.62 -19.27
CA TYR A 92 -10.76 28.13 -20.51
C TYR A 92 -11.71 29.15 -21.17
N PHE A 93 -12.60 29.75 -20.38
CA PHE A 93 -13.57 30.75 -20.86
C PHE A 93 -13.05 32.17 -20.59
N LYS A 94 -12.37 32.77 -21.58
CA LYS A 94 -11.85 34.15 -21.49
C LYS A 94 -12.96 35.21 -21.49
N THR A 95 -14.05 34.91 -22.22
CA THR A 95 -15.30 35.66 -22.25
C THR A 95 -16.41 34.67 -21.98
N ILE A 96 -17.41 35.06 -21.19
CA ILE A 96 -18.54 34.19 -20.87
C ILE A 96 -19.80 34.81 -21.46
N GLU A 97 -19.87 34.74 -22.78
CA GLU A 97 -21.10 35.01 -23.51
C GLU A 97 -21.91 33.71 -23.66
N PHE A 98 -23.24 33.86 -23.79
CA PHE A 98 -24.14 32.73 -24.00
C PHE A 98 -23.74 31.89 -25.24
N THR A 99 -23.20 32.54 -26.27
CA THR A 99 -22.68 31.93 -27.50
C THR A 99 -21.52 30.98 -27.24
N ASP A 100 -20.59 31.32 -26.33
CA ASP A 100 -19.44 30.49 -25.97
C ASP A 100 -19.87 29.26 -25.15
N LEU A 101 -20.83 29.45 -24.24
CA LEU A 101 -21.47 28.37 -23.49
C LEU A 101 -22.22 27.39 -24.41
N ALA A 102 -23.02 27.91 -25.33
CA ALA A 102 -23.75 27.10 -26.31
C ALA A 102 -22.79 26.33 -27.23
N ARG A 103 -21.71 26.97 -27.71
CA ARG A 103 -20.67 26.34 -28.52
C ARG A 103 -19.97 25.21 -27.75
N TYR A 104 -19.66 25.43 -26.47
CA TYR A 104 -19.06 24.42 -25.62
C TYR A 104 -19.99 23.22 -25.41
N LEU A 105 -21.24 23.45 -25.03
CA LEU A 105 -22.25 22.41 -24.86
C LEU A 105 -22.49 21.61 -26.15
N ASN A 106 -22.50 22.29 -27.30
CA ASN A 106 -22.60 21.64 -28.60
C ASN A 106 -21.35 20.82 -28.96
N SER A 107 -20.16 21.23 -28.55
CA SER A 107 -18.93 20.43 -28.73
C SER A 107 -18.92 19.14 -27.89
N LEU A 108 -19.66 19.12 -26.78
CA LEU A 108 -19.84 17.92 -25.95
C LEU A 108 -20.83 16.92 -26.55
N ARG A 109 -21.74 17.37 -27.44
CA ARG A 109 -22.51 16.46 -28.30
C ARG A 109 -21.56 15.90 -29.35
N LYS A 110 -21.06 14.68 -29.13
CA LYS A 110 -20.32 13.94 -30.17
C LYS A 110 -21.14 13.97 -31.47
N PRO A 111 -20.55 14.32 -32.63
CA PRO A 111 -21.15 13.95 -33.89
C PRO A 111 -21.11 12.43 -33.94
N GLU A 112 -22.27 11.81 -33.87
CA GLU A 112 -22.43 10.42 -34.27
C GLU A 112 -21.99 10.37 -35.73
N ILE A 113 -20.88 9.68 -36.00
CA ILE A 113 -20.34 9.51 -37.33
C ILE A 113 -21.36 8.68 -38.10
N LEU A 114 -22.32 9.35 -38.75
CA LEU A 114 -23.06 8.79 -39.87
C LEU A 114 -22.06 8.64 -41.01
N GLN A 115 -21.42 7.48 -41.08
CA GLN A 115 -20.82 7.03 -42.33
C GLN A 115 -21.98 6.87 -43.32
N PRO A 116 -21.91 7.52 -44.50
CA PRO A 116 -22.93 7.35 -45.51
C PRO A 116 -22.59 6.07 -46.26
N GLU A 117 -23.16 4.93 -45.89
CA GLU A 117 -23.22 3.83 -46.83
C GLU A 117 -24.36 2.86 -46.57
N THR A 118 -25.02 2.55 -47.68
CA THR A 118 -26.06 1.55 -47.91
C THR A 118 -27.49 1.94 -47.51
N LYS A 119 -28.28 2.28 -48.54
CA LYS A 119 -29.74 2.17 -48.56
C LYS A 119 -30.14 0.72 -48.25
N ALA A 120 -30.21 0.39 -46.97
CA ALA A 120 -31.10 -0.64 -46.48
C ALA A 120 -32.19 0.10 -45.70
N GLU A 121 -33.42 -0.09 -46.13
CA GLU A 121 -34.62 0.38 -45.48
C GLU A 121 -34.72 -0.32 -44.12
N VAL A 122 -34.03 0.24 -43.12
CA VAL A 122 -34.18 -0.13 -41.72
C VAL A 122 -35.23 0.78 -41.15
N GLU A 123 -36.40 0.20 -40.92
CA GLU A 123 -37.48 0.77 -40.14
C GLU A 123 -36.95 1.11 -38.73
N ILE A 124 -36.51 2.37 -38.53
CA ILE A 124 -36.09 2.86 -37.22
C ILE A 124 -37.35 3.10 -36.40
N VAL A 125 -37.88 2.03 -35.82
CA VAL A 125 -38.71 2.11 -34.63
C VAL A 125 -37.79 2.54 -33.48
N SER A 126 -37.60 3.86 -33.34
CA SER A 126 -36.88 4.50 -32.25
C SER A 126 -37.67 4.41 -30.94
N THR A 127 -37.80 3.20 -30.40
CA THR A 127 -38.19 3.07 -29.00
C THR A 127 -36.99 3.39 -28.11
N ALA A 128 -37.16 4.33 -27.18
CA ALA A 128 -36.17 4.72 -26.16
C ALA A 128 -35.55 3.52 -25.39
N LYS A 129 -36.16 2.34 -25.46
CA LYS A 129 -35.62 1.06 -24.98
C LYS A 129 -34.32 0.64 -25.68
N GLY A 130 -34.16 0.84 -27.00
CA GLY A 130 -32.98 0.40 -27.75
C GLY A 130 -31.72 1.20 -27.42
N ILE A 131 -31.84 2.51 -27.25
CA ILE A 131 -30.73 3.41 -26.88
C ILE A 131 -30.25 3.11 -25.44
N ASN A 132 -31.18 2.84 -24.51
CA ASN A 132 -30.83 2.42 -23.16
C ASN A 132 -30.08 1.07 -23.14
N TYR A 133 -30.48 0.12 -23.98
CA TYR A 133 -29.82 -1.19 -24.07
C TYR A 133 -28.35 -1.09 -24.55
N ILE A 134 -28.08 -0.29 -25.59
CA ILE A 134 -26.72 -0.08 -26.12
C ILE A 134 -25.83 0.62 -25.07
N LYS A 135 -26.36 1.61 -24.34
CA LYS A 135 -25.65 2.32 -23.28
C LYS A 135 -25.30 1.41 -22.10
N HIS A 136 -26.22 0.52 -21.69
CA HIS A 136 -25.95 -0.49 -20.66
C HIS A 136 -24.85 -1.46 -21.08
N LYS A 137 -24.89 -1.97 -22.32
CA LYS A 137 -23.88 -2.89 -22.84
C LYS A 137 -22.47 -2.27 -22.89
N GLN A 138 -22.35 -0.98 -23.24
CA GLN A 138 -21.08 -0.26 -23.20
C GLN A 138 -20.55 -0.09 -21.77
N ILE A 139 -21.43 0.27 -20.82
CA ILE A 139 -21.07 0.41 -19.40
C ILE A 139 -20.60 -0.94 -18.82
N ASP A 140 -21.26 -2.05 -19.16
CA ASP A 140 -20.89 -3.37 -18.69
C ASP A 140 -19.54 -3.83 -19.26
N LYS A 141 -19.27 -3.51 -20.54
CA LYS A 141 -17.96 -3.76 -21.15
C LYS A 141 -16.85 -2.94 -20.46
N GLU A 142 -17.07 -1.65 -20.22
CA GLU A 142 -16.09 -0.81 -19.52
C GLU A 142 -15.84 -1.28 -18.08
N ARG A 143 -16.89 -1.76 -17.39
CA ARG A 143 -16.78 -2.35 -16.05
C ARG A 143 -15.98 -3.65 -16.07
N ALA A 144 -16.17 -4.50 -17.08
CA ALA A 144 -15.41 -5.73 -17.27
C ALA A 144 -13.94 -5.46 -17.60
N GLU A 145 -13.64 -4.50 -18.49
CA GLU A 145 -12.26 -4.10 -18.77
C GLU A 145 -11.57 -3.51 -17.54
N LEU A 146 -12.31 -2.72 -16.75
CA LEU A 146 -11.80 -2.18 -15.51
C LEU A 146 -11.56 -3.28 -14.46
N SER A 147 -12.43 -4.30 -14.36
CA SER A 147 -12.22 -5.42 -13.44
C SER A 147 -11.03 -6.28 -13.83
N LEU A 148 -10.81 -6.52 -15.13
CA LEU A 148 -9.62 -7.20 -15.65
C LEU A 148 -8.33 -6.45 -15.30
N LYS A 149 -8.27 -5.13 -15.56
CA LYS A 149 -7.11 -4.31 -15.19
C LYS A 149 -6.86 -4.30 -13.67
N LYS A 150 -7.92 -4.31 -12.86
CA LYS A 150 -7.78 -4.43 -11.39
C LYS A 150 -7.14 -5.76 -11.00
N MET A 151 -7.56 -6.85 -11.62
CA MET A 151 -6.99 -8.17 -11.35
C MET A 151 -5.51 -8.20 -11.74
N GLU A 152 -5.16 -7.68 -12.91
CA GLU A 152 -3.78 -7.58 -13.40
C GLU A 152 -2.86 -6.84 -12.41
N TYR A 153 -3.23 -5.63 -11.98
CA TYR A 153 -2.42 -4.86 -11.02
C TYR A 153 -2.25 -5.60 -9.70
N ALA A 154 -3.31 -6.23 -9.23
CA ALA A 154 -3.22 -6.96 -7.99
C ALA A 154 -2.36 -8.23 -8.11
N TYR A 155 -2.23 -8.84 -9.31
CA TYR A 155 -1.26 -9.91 -9.55
C TYR A 155 0.17 -9.40 -9.52
N ILE A 156 0.42 -8.25 -10.15
CA ILE A 156 1.73 -7.58 -10.13
C ILE A 156 2.15 -7.24 -8.69
N ASP A 157 1.22 -6.76 -7.87
CA ASP A 157 1.47 -6.49 -6.45
C ASP A 157 1.82 -7.76 -5.67
N SER A 158 1.10 -8.88 -5.90
CA SER A 158 1.42 -10.16 -5.28
C SER A 158 2.79 -10.69 -5.69
N ILE A 159 3.16 -10.60 -6.98
CA ILE A 159 4.48 -11.01 -7.49
C ILE A 159 5.58 -10.16 -6.85
N ASN A 160 5.42 -8.84 -6.85
CA ASN A 160 6.37 -7.95 -6.18
C ASN A 160 6.47 -8.27 -4.69
N GLY A 161 5.35 -8.55 -4.01
CA GLY A 161 5.33 -8.98 -2.62
C GLY A 161 6.15 -10.26 -2.39
N ILE A 162 6.03 -11.27 -3.27
CA ILE A 162 6.80 -12.52 -3.19
C ILE A 162 8.29 -12.22 -3.32
N LEU A 163 8.68 -11.45 -4.34
CA LEU A 163 10.08 -11.08 -4.55
C LEU A 163 10.67 -10.31 -3.37
N MET A 164 9.91 -9.41 -2.76
CA MET A 164 10.33 -8.70 -1.56
C MET A 164 10.49 -9.63 -0.35
N ASN A 165 9.57 -10.58 -0.15
CA ASN A 165 9.68 -11.55 0.95
C ASN A 165 10.94 -12.42 0.80
N ILE A 166 11.16 -12.97 -0.40
CA ILE A 166 12.36 -13.77 -0.70
C ILE A 166 13.62 -12.93 -0.48
N PHE A 167 13.65 -11.70 -1.00
CA PHE A 167 14.78 -10.80 -0.80
C PHE A 167 15.10 -10.61 0.68
N TRP A 168 14.11 -10.26 1.50
CA TRP A 168 14.34 -9.95 2.91
C TRP A 168 14.70 -11.19 3.73
N PHE A 169 14.09 -12.34 3.43
CA PHE A 169 14.52 -13.61 4.02
C PHE A 169 16.01 -13.86 3.76
N LEU A 170 16.43 -13.81 2.49
CA LEU A 170 17.83 -14.03 2.09
C LEU A 170 18.76 -12.98 2.69
N PHE A 171 18.34 -11.72 2.75
CA PHE A 171 19.11 -10.64 3.34
C PHE A 171 19.40 -10.91 4.82
N TYR A 172 18.37 -11.18 5.63
CA TYR A 172 18.57 -11.43 7.07
C TYR A 172 19.33 -12.72 7.35
N PHE A 173 19.09 -13.76 6.56
CA PHE A 173 19.88 -14.99 6.63
C PHE A 173 21.36 -14.72 6.35
N THR A 174 21.67 -14.00 5.27
CA THR A 174 23.04 -13.63 4.90
C THR A 174 23.72 -12.79 5.97
N VAL A 175 23.04 -11.74 6.44
CA VAL A 175 23.56 -10.87 7.51
C VAL A 175 23.88 -11.69 8.75
N SER A 176 22.97 -12.57 9.18
CA SER A 176 23.19 -13.43 10.35
C SER A 176 24.42 -14.32 10.17
N MET A 177 24.58 -14.96 9.01
CA MET A 177 25.73 -15.83 8.73
C MET A 177 27.05 -15.08 8.66
N VAL A 178 27.08 -13.93 7.97
CA VAL A 178 28.29 -13.10 7.84
C VAL A 178 28.77 -12.64 9.21
N PHE A 179 27.88 -12.13 10.06
CA PHE A 179 28.27 -11.69 11.40
C PHE A 179 28.71 -12.84 12.30
N THR A 180 28.06 -14.01 12.20
CA THR A 180 28.51 -15.22 12.91
C THR A 180 29.95 -15.58 12.52
N LYS A 181 30.27 -15.57 11.21
CA LYS A 181 31.64 -15.83 10.72
C LYS A 181 32.64 -14.78 11.17
N ILE A 182 32.30 -13.49 11.12
CA ILE A 182 33.18 -12.41 11.59
C ILE A 182 33.52 -12.60 13.07
N LEU A 183 32.53 -12.95 13.90
CA LEU A 183 32.75 -13.17 15.33
C LEU A 183 33.62 -14.40 15.60
N LEU A 184 33.40 -15.50 14.89
CA LEU A 184 34.21 -16.71 15.04
C LEU A 184 35.66 -16.47 14.62
N ASN A 185 35.88 -15.81 13.48
CA ASN A 185 37.21 -15.42 13.06
C ASN A 185 37.88 -14.49 14.09
N GLY A 186 37.14 -13.53 14.65
CA GLY A 186 37.65 -12.62 15.69
C GLY A 186 38.01 -13.34 17.00
N LEU A 187 37.42 -14.51 17.25
CA LEU A 187 37.70 -15.38 18.39
C LEU A 187 38.70 -16.52 18.04
N ASN A 188 39.27 -16.52 16.84
CA ASN A 188 40.16 -17.56 16.31
C ASN A 188 39.52 -18.96 16.25
N PHE A 189 38.24 -19.03 15.92
CA PHE A 189 37.55 -20.29 15.60
C PHE A 189 37.38 -20.45 14.10
N ASP A 190 37.71 -21.63 13.61
CA ASP A 190 37.40 -22.03 12.25
C ASP A 190 35.90 -22.32 12.11
N SER A 191 35.35 -21.98 10.96
CA SER A 191 33.94 -22.23 10.65
C SER A 191 33.78 -22.64 9.20
N GLU A 192 32.85 -23.57 9.00
CA GLU A 192 32.43 -24.02 7.68
C GLU A 192 30.96 -23.64 7.45
N PHE A 193 30.68 -23.17 6.25
CA PHE A 193 29.31 -22.95 5.79
C PHE A 193 29.09 -23.89 4.61
N ARG A 194 28.49 -25.06 4.85
CA ARG A 194 28.29 -26.08 3.82
C ARG A 194 26.83 -26.46 3.74
N ASN A 195 26.28 -26.54 2.52
CA ASN A 195 24.88 -26.90 2.29
C ASN A 195 23.89 -26.04 3.10
N PHE A 196 24.14 -24.73 3.18
CA PHE A 196 23.37 -23.79 3.99
C PHE A 196 23.36 -24.06 5.50
N LYS A 197 24.20 -24.97 5.99
CA LYS A 197 24.42 -25.23 7.42
C LYS A 197 25.72 -24.58 7.86
N PHE A 198 25.65 -23.84 8.95
CA PHE A 198 26.81 -23.22 9.57
C PHE A 198 27.31 -24.12 10.69
N SER A 199 28.56 -24.57 10.61
CA SER A 199 29.21 -25.42 11.61
C SER A 199 30.48 -24.75 12.12
N VAL A 200 30.62 -24.71 13.44
CA VAL A 200 31.85 -24.27 14.10
C VAL A 200 32.77 -25.48 14.23
N LEU A 201 33.99 -25.38 13.68
CA LEU A 201 35.02 -26.39 13.89
C LEU A 201 35.79 -26.02 15.15
N TYR A 202 35.58 -26.76 16.23
CA TYR A 202 36.35 -26.55 17.45
C TYR A 202 36.73 -27.89 18.09
N VAL A 203 37.86 -27.87 18.80
CA VAL A 203 38.28 -28.99 19.65
C VAL A 203 37.39 -29.00 20.88
N GLU A 204 36.70 -30.12 21.11
CA GLU A 204 35.92 -30.37 22.32
C GLU A 204 36.78 -30.01 23.55
N ASN A 205 36.30 -29.09 24.39
CA ASN A 205 36.98 -28.53 25.57
C ASN A 205 38.04 -27.44 25.34
N SER A 206 38.03 -26.75 24.20
CA SER A 206 38.83 -25.51 24.08
C SER A 206 38.45 -24.50 25.17
N VAL A 207 39.45 -24.03 25.92
CA VAL A 207 39.29 -22.97 26.95
C VAL A 207 38.73 -21.69 26.34
N LEU A 208 38.94 -21.47 25.05
CA LEU A 208 38.42 -20.32 24.32
C LEU A 208 36.91 -20.42 24.06
N TRP A 209 36.30 -21.62 24.11
CA TRP A 209 34.87 -21.84 23.87
C TRP A 209 34.06 -21.72 25.16
N ASP A 210 34.30 -20.64 25.88
CA ASP A 210 33.67 -20.34 27.16
C ASP A 210 32.25 -19.78 26.99
N SER A 211 31.60 -19.44 28.12
CA SER A 211 30.26 -18.86 28.11
C SER A 211 30.20 -17.53 27.36
N PHE A 212 31.26 -16.73 27.41
CA PHE A 212 31.30 -15.44 26.73
C PHE A 212 31.34 -15.61 25.21
N ALA A 213 32.20 -16.48 24.69
CA ALA A 213 32.27 -16.81 23.27
C ALA A 213 30.91 -17.29 22.73
N LYS A 214 30.23 -18.19 23.45
CA LYS A 214 28.89 -18.68 23.07
C LYS A 214 27.85 -17.56 23.04
N VAL A 215 27.86 -16.67 24.04
CA VAL A 215 26.94 -15.52 24.07
C VAL A 215 27.21 -14.56 22.91
N MET A 216 28.48 -14.29 22.60
CA MET A 216 28.86 -13.44 21.48
C MET A 216 28.41 -14.05 20.15
N VAL A 217 28.87 -15.27 19.84
CA VAL A 217 28.65 -15.94 18.55
C VAL A 217 27.17 -16.17 18.28
N TYR A 218 26.41 -16.61 19.29
CA TYR A 218 25.01 -16.99 19.08
C TYR A 218 23.99 -15.92 19.48
N GLY A 219 24.37 -14.95 20.32
CA GLY A 219 23.50 -13.86 20.77
C GLY A 219 23.54 -12.63 19.88
N ILE A 220 24.71 -12.29 19.31
CA ILE A 220 24.86 -11.08 18.49
C ILE A 220 24.09 -11.13 17.17
N PRO A 221 24.09 -12.23 16.37
CA PRO A 221 23.43 -12.21 15.07
C PRO A 221 21.93 -11.84 15.14
N PRO A 222 21.12 -12.39 16.08
CA PRO A 222 19.74 -11.94 16.28
C PRO A 222 19.63 -10.45 16.71
N LEU A 223 20.56 -9.93 17.51
CA LEU A 223 20.56 -8.51 17.89
C LEU A 223 20.84 -7.60 16.69
N ILE A 224 21.67 -8.05 15.75
CA ILE A 224 21.95 -7.33 14.51
C ILE A 224 20.72 -7.32 13.61
N THR A 225 19.97 -8.42 13.51
CA THR A 225 18.72 -8.42 12.74
C THR A 225 17.69 -7.47 13.34
N LEU A 226 17.62 -7.35 14.68
CA LEU A 226 16.80 -6.36 15.36
C LEU A 226 17.24 -4.92 15.04
N PHE A 227 18.55 -4.64 15.05
CA PHE A 227 19.10 -3.33 14.68
C PHE A 227 18.68 -2.92 13.26
N PHE A 228 18.83 -3.83 12.29
CA PHE A 228 18.37 -3.57 10.91
C PHE A 228 16.85 -3.41 10.83
N ALA A 229 16.07 -4.15 11.61
CA ALA A 229 14.63 -3.95 11.68
C ALA A 229 14.28 -2.51 12.06
N ILE A 230 14.89 -1.98 13.13
CA ILE A 230 14.67 -0.59 13.59
C ILE A 230 15.10 0.41 12.50
N LEU A 231 16.24 0.18 11.85
CA LEU A 231 16.71 1.01 10.73
C LEU A 231 15.68 1.03 9.57
N PHE A 232 15.14 -0.12 9.18
CA PHE A 232 14.14 -0.20 8.12
C PHE A 232 12.79 0.38 8.51
N GLN A 233 12.43 0.37 9.80
CA GLN A 233 11.27 1.10 10.30
C GLN A 233 11.44 2.61 10.08
N GLN A 234 12.63 3.16 10.37
CA GLN A 234 12.93 4.57 10.12
C GLN A 234 12.87 4.90 8.62
N PHE A 235 13.43 4.04 7.76
CA PHE A 235 13.29 4.22 6.31
C PHE A 235 11.84 4.13 5.86
N GLN A 236 11.05 3.18 6.38
CA GLN A 236 9.62 3.08 6.08
C GLN A 236 8.88 4.38 6.42
N ALA A 237 9.17 4.98 7.57
CA ALA A 237 8.61 6.26 7.99
C ALA A 237 9.08 7.41 7.09
N TYR A 238 10.36 7.48 6.75
CA TYR A 238 10.91 8.48 5.81
C TYR A 238 10.25 8.40 4.43
N PHE A 239 9.99 7.19 3.94
CA PHE A 239 9.32 6.97 2.67
C PHE A 239 7.80 7.07 2.77
N ALA A 240 7.21 7.29 3.96
CA ALA A 240 5.74 7.30 4.17
C ALA A 240 5.01 8.38 3.35
N GLY A 241 5.68 9.47 2.97
CA GLY A 241 5.15 10.51 2.08
C GLY A 241 5.33 10.22 0.58
N ARG A 242 6.28 9.37 0.19
CA ARG A 242 6.59 9.12 -1.23
C ARG A 242 5.60 8.14 -1.86
N GLN A 243 5.49 8.14 -3.18
CA GLN A 243 4.71 7.14 -3.91
C GLN A 243 5.59 5.95 -4.29
N GLY A 244 5.04 4.74 -4.35
CA GLY A 244 5.76 3.56 -4.86
C GLY A 244 5.71 2.33 -3.96
N THR A 245 6.36 1.27 -4.43
CA THR A 245 6.50 -0.02 -3.73
C THR A 245 7.56 0.00 -2.62
N SER A 246 8.35 1.07 -2.52
CA SER A 246 9.42 1.22 -1.52
C SER A 246 8.92 1.18 -0.08
N LYS A 247 7.73 1.73 0.21
CA LYS A 247 7.13 1.63 1.55
C LYS A 247 6.89 0.19 1.96
N LEU A 248 6.33 -0.59 1.03
CA LEU A 248 6.03 -2.01 1.26
C LEU A 248 7.33 -2.80 1.39
N PHE A 249 8.34 -2.47 0.58
CA PHE A 249 9.68 -3.05 0.66
C PHE A 249 10.29 -2.84 2.05
N PHE A 250 10.39 -1.62 2.54
CA PHE A 250 10.96 -1.37 3.88
C PHE A 250 10.08 -1.89 5.02
N LEU A 251 8.75 -1.92 4.83
CA LEU A 251 7.85 -2.57 5.79
C LEU A 251 8.17 -4.07 5.91
N TRP A 252 8.36 -4.77 4.80
CA TRP A 252 8.81 -6.16 4.84
C TRP A 252 10.17 -6.32 5.51
N GLY A 253 11.12 -5.44 5.24
CA GLY A 253 12.42 -5.44 5.92
C GLY A 253 12.30 -5.30 7.43
N TYR A 254 11.45 -4.39 7.91
CA TYR A 254 11.14 -4.27 9.34
C TYR A 254 10.54 -5.55 9.91
N LEU A 255 9.50 -6.11 9.29
CA LEU A 255 8.78 -7.28 9.82
C LEU A 255 9.66 -8.54 9.83
N TYR A 256 10.47 -8.74 8.80
CA TYR A 256 11.42 -9.86 8.78
C TYR A 256 12.50 -9.71 9.84
N GLY A 257 13.03 -8.51 10.10
CA GLY A 257 14.04 -8.33 11.15
C GLY A 257 13.50 -8.63 12.55
N ILE A 258 12.29 -8.12 12.86
CA ILE A 258 11.59 -8.46 14.10
C ILE A 258 11.29 -9.96 14.18
N GLY A 259 10.80 -10.55 13.08
CA GLY A 259 10.50 -11.97 13.00
C GLY A 259 11.72 -12.86 13.17
N PHE A 260 12.87 -12.50 12.59
CA PHE A 260 14.13 -13.21 12.77
C PHE A 260 14.64 -13.13 14.20
N PHE A 261 14.61 -11.95 14.82
CA PHE A 261 15.04 -11.78 16.21
C PHE A 261 14.15 -12.57 17.18
N ALA A 262 12.83 -12.37 17.12
CA ALA A 262 11.91 -13.04 18.03
C ALA A 262 11.81 -14.54 17.72
N GLY A 263 11.88 -14.92 16.44
CA GLY A 263 11.92 -16.31 16.01
C GLY A 263 13.17 -17.03 16.49
N ALA A 264 14.33 -16.39 16.44
CA ALA A 264 15.56 -16.93 17.01
C ALA A 264 15.39 -17.16 18.51
N LEU A 265 14.85 -16.18 19.25
CA LEU A 265 14.56 -16.32 20.68
C LEU A 265 13.60 -17.47 20.97
N LEU A 266 12.50 -17.57 20.21
CA LEU A 266 11.48 -18.60 20.38
C LEU A 266 12.02 -19.99 20.08
N ALA A 267 12.65 -20.16 18.93
CA ALA A 267 13.23 -21.43 18.49
C ALA A 267 14.40 -21.83 19.38
N GLY A 268 15.38 -20.94 19.56
CA GLY A 268 16.60 -21.22 20.30
C GLY A 268 16.33 -21.52 21.77
N SER A 269 15.42 -20.78 22.43
CA SER A 269 15.09 -21.10 23.82
C SER A 269 14.48 -22.48 24.01
N GLN A 270 13.81 -23.04 23.01
CA GLN A 270 13.18 -24.36 23.07
C GLN A 270 14.16 -25.48 22.67
N THR A 271 14.93 -25.27 21.60
CA THR A 271 15.88 -26.28 21.10
C THR A 271 17.20 -26.29 21.84
N GLY A 272 17.54 -25.20 22.54
CA GLY A 272 18.86 -25.00 23.12
C GLY A 272 19.94 -24.67 22.07
N GLU A 273 19.55 -24.44 20.82
CA GLU A 273 20.46 -24.09 19.72
C GLU A 273 20.54 -22.57 19.53
N TRP A 274 21.60 -22.10 18.87
CA TRP A 274 21.81 -20.68 18.58
C TRP A 274 21.65 -19.83 19.84
N ILE A 275 20.76 -18.82 19.83
CA ILE A 275 20.55 -17.96 21.00
C ILE A 275 20.16 -18.75 22.26
N GLY A 276 19.59 -19.96 22.11
CA GLY A 276 19.42 -20.92 23.19
C GLY A 276 20.72 -21.29 23.89
N MET A 277 21.80 -21.52 23.13
CA MET A 277 23.15 -21.76 23.67
C MET A 277 23.66 -20.54 24.44
N ALA A 278 23.39 -19.33 23.96
CA ALA A 278 23.71 -18.10 24.68
C ALA A 278 22.93 -18.01 26.01
N LEU A 279 21.62 -18.23 26.00
CA LEU A 279 20.79 -18.23 27.21
C LEU A 279 21.19 -19.32 28.21
N ASN A 280 21.57 -20.51 27.72
CA ASN A 280 22.14 -21.60 28.50
C ASN A 280 23.47 -21.20 29.16
N SER A 281 24.34 -20.53 28.41
CA SER A 281 25.66 -20.09 28.89
C SER A 281 25.56 -18.99 29.94
N LEU A 282 24.51 -18.17 29.89
CA LEU A 282 24.15 -17.20 30.93
C LEU A 282 23.44 -17.81 32.14
N GLN A 283 23.21 -19.13 32.16
CA GLN A 283 22.53 -19.85 33.23
C GLN A 283 21.13 -19.26 33.56
N ILE A 284 20.43 -18.73 32.55
CA ILE A 284 19.10 -18.15 32.74
C ILE A 284 18.13 -19.28 33.10
N GLY A 285 17.53 -19.18 34.29
CA GLY A 285 16.57 -20.18 34.79
C GLY A 285 15.32 -20.30 33.93
N THR A 286 14.70 -21.49 33.93
CA THR A 286 13.54 -21.82 33.09
C THR A 286 12.37 -20.84 33.24
N GLY A 287 12.11 -20.36 34.46
CA GLY A 287 11.05 -19.37 34.71
C GLY A 287 11.25 -18.05 33.95
N ILE A 288 12.48 -17.53 33.93
CA ILE A 288 12.81 -16.30 33.18
C ILE A 288 12.70 -16.55 31.68
N ARG A 289 13.10 -17.73 31.18
CA ARG A 289 12.94 -18.08 29.76
C ARG A 289 11.49 -18.09 29.33
N ILE A 290 10.61 -18.73 30.10
CA ILE A 290 9.16 -18.76 29.82
C ILE A 290 8.62 -17.32 29.74
N LEU A 291 9.05 -16.44 30.65
CA LEU A 291 8.65 -15.03 30.62
C LEU A 291 9.15 -14.32 29.36
N ILE A 292 10.42 -14.49 28.98
CA ILE A 292 11.00 -13.93 27.75
C ILE A 292 10.22 -14.41 26.51
N LEU A 293 9.87 -15.70 26.46
CA LEU A 293 9.10 -16.27 25.35
C LEU A 293 7.69 -15.71 25.27
N GLY A 294 7.00 -15.59 26.42
CA GLY A 294 5.68 -14.97 26.50
C GLY A 294 5.71 -13.51 26.00
N LEU A 295 6.71 -12.74 26.43
CA LEU A 295 6.92 -11.37 25.95
C LEU A 295 7.24 -11.30 24.45
N ALA A 296 8.03 -12.24 23.92
CA ALA A 296 8.35 -12.30 22.50
C ALA A 296 7.09 -12.55 21.65
N VAL A 297 6.24 -13.50 22.03
CA VAL A 297 4.97 -13.77 21.33
C VAL A 297 4.03 -12.57 21.39
N LEU A 298 3.85 -11.97 22.57
CA LEU A 298 3.04 -10.76 22.74
C LEU A 298 3.58 -9.60 21.89
N GLY A 299 4.91 -9.44 21.85
CA GLY A 299 5.59 -8.46 21.00
C GLY A 299 5.31 -8.67 19.52
N LEU A 300 5.36 -9.91 19.03
CA LEU A 300 5.03 -10.24 17.63
C LEU A 300 3.59 -9.89 17.27
N VAL A 301 2.64 -10.22 18.15
CA VAL A 301 1.22 -9.88 17.97
C VAL A 301 1.02 -8.36 17.97
N LEU A 302 1.66 -7.64 18.89
CA LEU A 302 1.59 -6.18 18.95
C LEU A 302 2.18 -5.53 17.69
N VAL A 303 3.32 -6.01 17.21
CA VAL A 303 3.95 -5.55 15.97
C VAL A 303 3.03 -5.80 14.78
N GLY A 304 2.41 -6.98 14.68
CA GLY A 304 1.40 -7.28 13.66
C GLY A 304 0.22 -6.31 13.70
N TRP A 305 -0.31 -6.03 14.89
CA TRP A 305 -1.41 -5.09 15.08
C TRP A 305 -1.04 -3.66 14.66
N LEU A 306 0.17 -3.19 14.99
CA LEU A 306 0.68 -1.88 14.56
C LEU A 306 0.91 -1.84 13.04
N ALA A 307 1.50 -2.89 12.47
CA ALA A 307 1.82 -3.01 11.06
C ALA A 307 0.57 -3.08 10.16
N ASN A 308 -0.56 -3.55 10.68
CA ASN A 308 -1.84 -3.56 9.98
C ASN A 308 -2.19 -2.20 9.35
N ASN A 309 -2.03 -1.11 10.10
CA ASN A 309 -2.29 0.23 9.59
C ASN A 309 -1.25 0.65 8.53
N LEU A 310 -0.01 0.18 8.67
CA LEU A 310 1.05 0.47 7.71
C LEU A 310 0.79 -0.22 6.37
N PHE A 311 0.39 -1.49 6.34
CA PHE A 311 0.04 -2.21 5.09
C PHE A 311 -1.09 -1.53 4.31
N ILE A 312 -2.13 -1.06 5.00
CA ILE A 312 -3.22 -0.32 4.35
C ILE A 312 -2.70 1.01 3.77
N ASN A 313 -1.71 1.62 4.42
CA ASN A 313 -1.12 2.89 3.99
C ASN A 313 -0.03 2.75 2.93
N THR A 314 0.60 1.58 2.76
CA THR A 314 1.74 1.39 1.84
C THR A 314 1.34 1.21 0.39
N THR A 315 0.09 0.87 0.09
CA THR A 315 -0.29 0.50 -1.28
C THR A 315 -0.99 1.60 -2.08
N TRP A 316 -0.81 1.49 -3.39
CA TRP A 316 -1.47 2.31 -4.42
C TRP A 316 -2.98 2.08 -4.49
N SER A 317 -3.43 0.93 -4.00
CA SER A 317 -4.80 0.43 -4.03
C SER A 317 -5.71 0.98 -2.93
N ARG A 318 -5.40 2.14 -2.33
CA ARG A 318 -6.25 2.78 -1.28
C ARG A 318 -7.72 2.95 -1.69
N ARG A 319 -8.02 2.91 -3.00
CA ARG A 319 -9.38 2.95 -3.55
C ARG A 319 -10.18 1.63 -3.46
N PHE A 320 -9.55 0.51 -3.10
CA PHE A 320 -10.16 -0.82 -3.13
C PHE A 320 -10.41 -1.41 -1.75
N VAL A 321 -10.37 -0.57 -0.71
CA VAL A 321 -10.41 -0.98 0.70
C VAL A 321 -11.62 -0.31 1.38
N GLU A 322 -12.68 0.01 0.63
CA GLU A 322 -13.93 0.53 1.22
C GLU A 322 -14.80 -0.60 1.78
N ILE A 323 -14.75 -1.79 1.17
CA ILE A 323 -15.54 -2.95 1.60
C ILE A 323 -14.66 -3.88 2.45
N PRO A 324 -15.10 -4.32 3.64
CA PRO A 324 -14.36 -5.25 4.50
C PRO A 324 -13.75 -6.47 3.77
N THR A 325 -14.52 -7.11 2.88
CA THR A 325 -14.09 -8.28 2.10
C THR A 325 -12.94 -7.94 1.14
N SER A 326 -12.99 -6.75 0.53
CA SER A 326 -11.91 -6.26 -0.32
C SER A 326 -10.65 -5.91 0.47
N GLN A 327 -10.79 -5.40 1.71
CA GLN A 327 -9.64 -5.19 2.59
C GLN A 327 -8.96 -6.51 2.94
N PHE A 328 -9.75 -7.53 3.29
CA PHE A 328 -9.24 -8.86 3.61
C PHE A 328 -8.50 -9.48 2.43
N LEU A 329 -9.13 -9.55 1.24
CA LEU A 329 -8.51 -10.11 0.04
C LEU A 329 -7.24 -9.35 -0.33
N PHE A 330 -7.24 -8.03 -0.18
CA PHE A 330 -6.06 -7.21 -0.43
C PHE A 330 -4.91 -7.56 0.52
N LYS A 331 -5.16 -7.63 1.84
CA LYS A 331 -4.16 -8.02 2.84
C LYS A 331 -3.68 -9.45 2.65
N PHE A 332 -4.60 -10.36 2.35
CA PHE A 332 -4.27 -11.74 2.03
C PHE A 332 -3.30 -11.81 0.85
N ARG A 333 -3.57 -11.08 -0.23
CA ARG A 333 -2.74 -11.09 -1.45
C ARG A 333 -1.40 -10.37 -1.32
N THR A 334 -1.30 -9.36 -0.46
CA THR A 334 -0.09 -8.53 -0.32
C THR A 334 0.78 -8.92 0.86
N ALA A 335 0.22 -9.55 1.89
CA ALA A 335 0.92 -9.99 3.08
C ALA A 335 1.00 -11.52 3.16
N TRP A 336 -0.15 -12.19 3.26
CA TRP A 336 -0.21 -13.61 3.59
C TRP A 336 0.24 -14.53 2.45
N PHE A 337 -0.28 -14.32 1.23
CA PHE A 337 0.04 -15.13 0.06
C PHE A 337 1.55 -15.07 -0.28
N PRO A 338 2.19 -13.87 -0.38
CA PRO A 338 3.63 -13.78 -0.56
C PRO A 338 4.46 -14.52 0.47
N TYR A 339 4.07 -14.39 1.74
CA TYR A 339 4.72 -15.08 2.84
C TYR A 339 4.56 -16.60 2.72
N THR A 340 3.35 -17.11 2.44
CA THR A 340 3.13 -18.57 2.30
C THR A 340 3.93 -19.18 1.16
N VAL A 341 4.03 -18.49 0.02
CA VAL A 341 4.86 -18.94 -1.10
C VAL A 341 6.34 -18.96 -0.69
N THR A 342 6.79 -17.93 0.00
CA THR A 342 8.17 -17.85 0.52
C THR A 342 8.44 -18.96 1.53
N LEU A 343 7.51 -19.21 2.45
CA LEU A 343 7.60 -20.30 3.43
C LEU A 343 7.67 -21.67 2.74
N MET A 344 6.87 -21.91 1.70
CA MET A 344 6.94 -23.16 0.93
C MET A 344 8.30 -23.32 0.25
N LEU A 345 8.84 -22.25 -0.35
CA LEU A 345 10.16 -22.27 -0.96
C LEU A 345 11.25 -22.54 0.08
N VAL A 346 11.22 -21.82 1.21
CA VAL A 346 12.17 -22.03 2.31
C VAL A 346 12.05 -23.45 2.85
N ALA A 347 10.84 -23.96 3.07
CA ALA A 347 10.61 -25.33 3.53
C ALA A 347 11.16 -26.37 2.55
N LEU A 348 11.02 -26.16 1.24
CA LEU A 348 11.63 -27.01 0.21
C LEU A 348 13.15 -27.01 0.32
N PHE A 349 13.78 -25.86 0.56
CA PHE A 349 15.24 -25.78 0.78
C PHE A 349 15.66 -26.41 2.12
N THR A 350 14.95 -26.14 3.22
CA THR A 350 15.31 -26.60 4.56
C THR A 350 14.98 -28.07 4.79
N TYR A 351 13.99 -28.64 4.08
CA TYR A 351 13.67 -30.07 4.16
C TYR A 351 14.92 -30.94 3.88
N PHE A 352 15.78 -30.50 2.97
CA PHE A 352 17.07 -31.15 2.70
C PHE A 352 18.08 -31.03 3.86
N THR A 353 17.92 -30.04 4.73
CA THR A 353 18.84 -29.77 5.86
C THR A 353 18.36 -30.32 7.21
N SER A 354 17.09 -30.72 7.33
CA SER A 354 16.46 -31.18 8.58
C SER A 354 16.55 -30.21 9.76
N ASP A 355 16.73 -28.92 9.50
CA ASP A 355 16.94 -27.90 10.53
C ASP A 355 15.60 -27.24 10.94
N TYR A 356 15.00 -27.76 12.02
CA TYR A 356 13.75 -27.25 12.59
C TYR A 356 13.85 -25.80 13.07
N TYR A 357 15.05 -25.30 13.37
CA TYR A 357 15.27 -23.95 13.88
C TYR A 357 14.83 -22.89 12.86
N TRP A 358 15.15 -23.06 11.58
CA TRP A 358 14.77 -22.09 10.53
C TRP A 358 13.27 -22.07 10.26
N LEU A 359 12.62 -23.23 10.32
CA LEU A 359 11.15 -23.31 10.22
C LEU A 359 10.48 -22.60 11.39
N ALA A 360 11.01 -22.75 12.59
CA ALA A 360 10.51 -22.05 13.78
C ALA A 360 10.72 -20.53 13.68
N ILE A 361 11.85 -20.07 13.12
CA ILE A 361 12.07 -18.64 12.81
C ILE A 361 10.99 -18.13 11.85
N GLN A 362 10.70 -18.86 10.77
CA GLN A 362 9.62 -18.44 9.87
C GLN A 362 8.27 -18.43 10.60
N GLY A 363 7.99 -19.43 11.44
CA GLY A 363 6.79 -19.48 12.27
C GLY A 363 6.53 -18.19 13.07
N ALA A 364 7.57 -17.48 13.53
CA ALA A 364 7.44 -16.20 14.21
C ALA A 364 6.79 -15.11 13.32
N ILE A 365 7.09 -15.09 12.02
CA ILE A 365 6.49 -14.16 11.07
C ILE A 365 4.99 -14.46 10.91
N THR A 366 4.57 -15.73 10.99
CA THR A 366 3.15 -16.10 10.99
C THR A 366 2.39 -15.39 12.13
N PHE A 367 2.97 -15.30 13.33
CA PHE A 367 2.35 -14.59 14.46
C PHE A 367 2.20 -13.08 14.21
N ILE A 368 3.11 -12.47 13.46
CA ILE A 368 2.99 -11.06 13.02
C ILE A 368 1.85 -10.91 12.00
N LEU A 369 1.72 -11.86 11.07
CA LEU A 369 0.77 -11.77 9.96
C LEU A 369 -0.68 -12.05 10.36
N ILE A 370 -0.92 -12.83 11.42
CA ILE A 370 -2.27 -13.14 11.93
C ILE A 370 -3.06 -11.84 12.25
N PRO A 371 -2.56 -10.91 13.10
CA PRO A 371 -3.22 -9.64 13.33
C PRO A 371 -3.39 -8.78 12.07
N ILE A 372 -2.41 -8.77 11.16
CA ILE A 372 -2.47 -7.95 9.94
C ILE A 372 -3.71 -8.33 9.11
N VAL A 373 -3.99 -9.62 8.97
CA VAL A 373 -5.13 -10.11 8.18
C VAL A 373 -6.45 -9.98 8.96
N LEU A 374 -6.48 -10.36 10.24
CA LEU A 374 -7.72 -10.42 11.02
C LEU A 374 -8.27 -9.05 11.43
N PHE A 375 -7.43 -8.04 11.71
CA PHE A 375 -7.91 -6.74 12.16
C PHE A 375 -8.36 -5.85 11.00
N ILE A 376 -9.64 -5.92 10.63
CA ILE A 376 -10.25 -5.04 9.64
C ILE A 376 -10.67 -3.73 10.32
N LYS A 377 -10.20 -2.58 9.80
CA LYS A 377 -10.56 -1.26 10.35
C LYS A 377 -11.39 -0.49 9.33
N THR A 378 -12.62 -0.20 9.69
CA THR A 378 -13.55 0.63 8.92
C THR A 378 -13.27 2.10 9.22
N LYS A 379 -12.28 2.71 8.55
CA LYS A 379 -12.11 4.17 8.62
C LYS A 379 -12.38 4.79 7.27
N ASN A 380 -13.47 5.56 7.18
CA ASN A 380 -13.84 6.37 6.03
C ASN A 380 -12.86 7.55 5.92
N ARG A 381 -11.81 7.42 5.10
CA ARG A 381 -11.03 8.57 4.64
C ARG A 381 -11.21 8.69 3.13
N THR A 382 -11.51 9.90 2.68
CA THR A 382 -11.60 10.27 1.26
C THR A 382 -10.20 10.24 0.65
N PHE A 383 -9.97 9.42 -0.38
CA PHE A 383 -8.65 9.23 -0.98
C PHE A 383 -8.55 9.78 -2.41
N ILE A 384 -7.50 10.57 -2.63
CA ILE A 384 -7.17 11.22 -3.91
C ILE A 384 -6.62 10.18 -4.89
N HIS A 385 -7.06 10.28 -6.14
CA HIS A 385 -6.69 9.36 -7.21
C HIS A 385 -5.42 9.81 -7.91
N GLU A 386 -4.40 8.97 -7.87
CA GLU A 386 -3.40 8.98 -8.94
C GLU A 386 -3.20 7.57 -9.47
N ARG A 387 -3.23 7.43 -10.79
CA ARG A 387 -2.96 6.18 -11.51
C ARG A 387 -1.54 6.24 -12.04
N LYS A 388 -0.58 5.59 -11.38
CA LYS A 388 0.63 5.13 -12.07
C LYS A 388 0.48 3.65 -12.37
N VAL A 389 0.89 3.29 -13.58
CA VAL A 389 0.95 1.89 -14.04
C VAL A 389 2.06 1.20 -13.22
N GLN A 390 1.68 0.16 -12.49
CA GLN A 390 2.66 -0.67 -11.79
C GLN A 390 3.31 -1.65 -12.77
N ARG A 391 4.61 -1.90 -12.56
CA ARG A 391 5.38 -2.91 -13.28
C ARG A 391 6.03 -3.85 -12.27
N ILE A 392 6.33 -5.06 -12.71
CA ILE A 392 7.17 -5.98 -11.94
C ILE A 392 8.53 -5.31 -11.76
N SER A 393 8.99 -5.24 -10.51
CA SER A 393 10.27 -4.64 -10.19
C SER A 393 11.40 -5.63 -10.41
N PHE A 394 12.01 -5.58 -11.59
CA PHE A 394 13.20 -6.39 -11.91
C PHE A 394 14.34 -6.18 -10.90
N LEU A 395 14.42 -5.01 -10.27
CA LEU A 395 15.39 -4.73 -9.21
C LEU A 395 15.30 -5.76 -8.06
N TYR A 396 14.09 -6.11 -7.60
CA TYR A 396 13.94 -7.05 -6.49
C TYR A 396 14.30 -8.48 -6.91
N LEU A 397 13.95 -8.85 -8.15
CA LEU A 397 14.32 -10.15 -8.72
C LEU A 397 15.85 -10.29 -8.81
N PHE A 398 16.54 -9.34 -9.44
CA PHE A 398 17.99 -9.37 -9.59
C PHE A 398 18.72 -9.29 -8.24
N SER A 399 18.22 -8.50 -7.30
CA SER A 399 18.80 -8.41 -5.96
C SER A 399 18.66 -9.73 -5.18
N SER A 400 17.51 -10.39 -5.29
CA SER A 400 17.28 -11.71 -4.66
C SER A 400 18.15 -12.79 -5.29
N ALA A 401 18.25 -12.81 -6.62
CA ALA A 401 19.11 -13.76 -7.34
C ALA A 401 20.60 -13.55 -7.02
N ALA A 402 21.03 -12.29 -6.90
CA ALA A 402 22.40 -11.96 -6.50
C ALA A 402 22.70 -12.44 -5.08
N LEU A 403 21.82 -12.20 -4.10
CA LEU A 403 21.98 -12.70 -2.73
C LEU A 403 22.03 -14.23 -2.69
N PHE A 404 21.14 -14.90 -3.43
CA PHE A 404 21.14 -16.36 -3.52
C PHE A 404 22.44 -16.91 -4.13
N MET A 405 22.94 -16.30 -5.21
CA MET A 405 24.22 -16.68 -5.82
C MET A 405 25.40 -16.51 -4.86
N VAL A 406 25.45 -15.41 -4.10
CA VAL A 406 26.50 -15.19 -3.08
C VAL A 406 26.45 -16.29 -2.02
N LEU A 407 25.26 -16.60 -1.51
CA LEU A 407 25.09 -17.68 -0.52
C LEU A 407 25.44 -19.05 -1.09
N TRP A 408 25.06 -19.34 -2.34
CA TRP A 408 25.34 -20.61 -2.97
C TRP A 408 26.84 -20.81 -3.19
N VAL A 409 27.52 -19.82 -3.77
CA VAL A 409 28.99 -19.87 -3.95
C VAL A 409 29.68 -20.04 -2.61
N TRP A 410 29.27 -19.30 -1.59
CA TRP A 410 29.84 -19.45 -0.25
C TRP A 410 29.51 -20.82 0.38
N SER A 411 28.37 -21.44 0.05
CA SER A 411 28.02 -22.78 0.57
C SER A 411 28.79 -23.94 -0.05
N VAL A 412 29.44 -23.71 -1.20
CA VAL A 412 30.19 -24.71 -1.97
C VAL A 412 31.70 -24.61 -1.71
N LEU A 413 32.20 -23.38 -1.50
CA LEU A 413 33.57 -23.09 -1.08
C LEU A 413 33.76 -23.43 0.40
#